data_AF-A0A1F4W1X2-F1
#
_entry.id   AF-A0A1F4W1X2-F1
#
_cell.length_a   1.000
_cell.length_b   1.000
_cell.length_c   1.000
_cell.angle_alpha   90.00
_cell.angle_beta   90.00
_cell.angle_gamma   90.00
#
_symmetry.space_group_name_H-M   'P 1'
#
loop_
_entity.id
_entity.type
_entity.pdbx_description
1 polymer ?
#
loop_
_entity_poly.entity_id
_entity_poly.type
_entity_poly.pdbx_seq_one_letter_code
_entity_poly.pdbx_strand_id
1 'polypeptide(L)'
;MTELIGTGTRAYPYSFSVGLEQDTSDVDALYLLSRAKLDAQRNGRAAYFQIRRKSQVVVFGVDVHDRSFIPQLDIDRLCNLPTGVPLVFGSNAVKFEIVKV
;
A
#
# COMPACT_ATOMS: atom_id res chain seq x y z
N MET A 1 12.56 -16.22 -11.85
CA MET A 1 13.23 -15.02 -11.32
C MET A 1 12.31 -13.87 -11.69
N THR A 2 11.50 -13.39 -10.75
CA THR A 2 10.46 -12.38 -11.04
C THR A 2 10.94 -11.06 -10.49
N GLU A 3 11.19 -10.10 -11.38
CA GLU A 3 11.72 -8.78 -11.04
C GLU A 3 10.64 -7.91 -10.40
N LEU A 4 11.00 -7.32 -9.26
CA LEU A 4 10.17 -6.44 -8.46
C LEU A 4 10.45 -5.00 -8.88
N ILE A 5 9.53 -4.38 -9.63
CA ILE A 5 9.72 -3.04 -10.18
C ILE A 5 8.73 -2.05 -9.54
N GLY A 6 9.27 -1.08 -8.78
CA GLY A 6 8.65 0.24 -8.58
C GLY A 6 8.21 0.58 -7.16
N THR A 7 8.84 1.58 -6.56
CA THR A 7 8.37 2.28 -5.36
C THR A 7 8.41 3.77 -5.67
N GLY A 8 7.29 4.47 -5.63
CA GLY A 8 7.23 5.87 -6.04
C GLY A 8 6.27 6.70 -5.20
N THR A 9 6.71 7.90 -4.85
CA THR A 9 5.90 8.93 -4.20
C THR A 9 5.03 9.62 -5.24
N ARG A 10 3.73 9.77 -4.98
CA ARG A 10 2.84 10.42 -5.94
C ARG A 10 3.04 11.94 -5.94
N ALA A 11 3.45 12.47 -7.09
CA ALA A 11 2.97 13.75 -7.59
C ALA A 11 1.89 13.43 -8.63
N TYR A 12 0.66 13.90 -8.40
CA TYR A 12 -0.49 13.80 -9.32
C TYR A 12 -0.10 14.28 -10.75
N PRO A 13 -0.58 13.73 -11.91
CA PRO A 13 -1.73 12.84 -12.14
C PRO A 13 -1.42 11.44 -12.77
N TYR A 14 -0.20 10.92 -12.71
CA TYR A 14 0.12 9.61 -13.32
C TYR A 14 0.16 8.48 -12.29
N SER A 15 -0.73 7.49 -12.46
CA SER A 15 -0.75 6.22 -11.73
C SER A 15 0.37 5.29 -12.20
N PHE A 16 1.15 4.73 -11.29
CA PHE A 16 2.14 3.70 -11.61
C PHE A 16 1.45 2.36 -11.76
N SER A 17 1.40 1.80 -12.97
CA SER A 17 1.06 0.40 -13.19
C SER A 17 2.34 -0.42 -13.19
N VAL A 18 2.60 -1.15 -12.10
CA VAL A 18 3.44 -2.34 -12.16
C VAL A 18 2.72 -3.31 -13.08
N GLY A 19 3.41 -3.81 -14.11
CA GLY A 19 2.96 -4.92 -14.94
C GLY A 19 2.86 -6.18 -14.08
N LEU A 20 1.83 -6.26 -13.25
CA LEU A 20 1.56 -7.42 -12.42
C LEU A 20 0.92 -8.45 -13.34
N GLU A 21 1.68 -9.16 -14.17
CA GLU A 21 1.09 -10.22 -15.01
C GLU A 21 0.40 -11.30 -14.17
N GLN A 22 0.77 -11.41 -12.89
CA GLN A 22 0.28 -12.37 -11.93
C GLN A 22 -0.33 -11.69 -10.70
N ASP A 23 -1.16 -12.46 -9.99
CA ASP A 23 -1.70 -12.02 -8.71
C ASP A 23 -0.57 -11.78 -7.72
N THR A 24 -0.64 -10.64 -7.02
CA THR A 24 0.28 -10.26 -5.97
C THR A 24 0.16 -11.24 -4.80
N SER A 25 1.29 -11.80 -4.40
CA SER A 25 1.39 -12.65 -3.21
C SER A 25 1.41 -11.80 -1.93
N ASP A 26 1.06 -12.40 -0.79
CA ASP A 26 1.09 -11.73 0.52
C ASP A 26 2.48 -11.15 0.83
N VAL A 27 3.54 -11.85 0.43
CA VAL A 27 4.93 -11.40 0.60
C VAL A 27 5.22 -10.15 -0.25
N ASP A 28 4.76 -10.13 -1.50
CA ASP A 28 4.94 -8.97 -2.38
C ASP A 28 4.14 -7.76 -1.90
N ALA A 29 2.91 -7.98 -1.42
CA ALA A 29 2.10 -6.88 -0.87
C ALA A 29 2.72 -6.31 0.42
N LEU A 30 3.26 -7.16 1.30
CA LEU A 30 3.99 -6.70 2.48
C LEU A 30 5.24 -5.90 2.10
N TYR A 31 5.96 -6.33 1.06
CA TYR A 31 7.09 -5.57 0.54
C TYR A 31 6.65 -4.18 0.02
N LEU A 32 5.62 -4.14 -0.82
CA LEU A 32 5.07 -2.90 -1.37
C LEU A 32 4.55 -1.97 -0.28
N LEU A 33 3.87 -2.51 0.73
CA LEU A 33 3.42 -1.76 1.90
C LEU A 33 4.61 -1.18 2.68
N SER A 34 5.65 -1.98 2.93
CA SER A 34 6.86 -1.54 3.64
C SER A 34 7.53 -0.38 2.92
N ARG A 35 7.55 -0.43 1.59
CA ARG A 35 8.09 0.63 0.74
C ARG A 35 7.22 1.88 0.75
N ALA A 36 5.91 1.73 0.61
CA ALA A 36 4.95 2.84 0.71
C ALA A 36 5.03 3.53 2.07
N LYS A 37 5.14 2.76 3.16
CA LYS A 37 5.40 3.29 4.51
C LYS A 37 6.66 4.16 4.54
N LEU A 38 7.79 3.63 4.08
CA LEU A 38 9.06 4.36 4.10
C LEU A 38 8.99 5.64 3.28
N ASP A 39 8.30 5.59 2.15
CA ASP A 39 8.09 6.73 1.28
C ASP A 39 7.15 7.78 1.92
N ALA A 40 6.06 7.34 2.56
CA ALA A 40 5.15 8.23 3.28
C ALA A 40 5.87 8.97 4.41
N GLN A 41 6.70 8.25 5.16
CA GLN A 41 7.50 8.80 6.26
C GLN A 41 8.57 9.77 5.78
N ARG A 42 9.25 9.45 4.67
CA ARG A 42 10.29 10.31 4.11
C ARG A 42 9.72 11.64 3.62
N ASN A 43 8.51 11.62 3.07
CA ASN A 43 7.91 12.79 2.45
C ASN A 43 6.88 13.50 3.34
N GLY A 44 6.54 12.95 4.50
CA GLY A 44 5.54 13.51 5.42
C GLY A 44 4.13 13.60 4.81
N ARG A 45 3.80 12.72 3.87
CA ARG A 45 2.53 12.68 3.14
C ARG A 45 2.17 11.24 2.81
N ALA A 46 0.88 10.97 2.55
CA ALA A 46 0.45 9.64 2.13
C ALA A 46 1.21 9.16 0.87
N ALA A 47 1.69 7.93 0.90
CA ALA A 47 2.24 7.23 -0.25
C ALA A 47 1.21 6.28 -0.83
N TYR A 48 1.44 5.78 -2.04
CA TYR A 48 0.49 4.90 -2.70
C TYR A 48 1.20 3.66 -3.21
N PHE A 49 0.51 2.53 -3.16
CA PHE A 49 0.93 1.31 -3.83
C PHE A 49 -0.27 0.66 -4.50
N GLN A 50 0.00 -0.23 -5.46
CA GLN A 50 -1.04 -0.98 -6.14
C GLN A 50 -0.71 -2.46 -6.14
N ILE A 51 -1.74 -3.29 -6.11
CA ILE A 51 -1.63 -4.75 -6.19
C ILE A 51 -2.61 -5.27 -7.24
N ARG A 52 -2.34 -6.48 -7.75
CA ARG A 52 -3.26 -7.22 -8.62
C ARG A 52 -3.73 -8.44 -7.87
N ARG A 53 -5.03 -8.69 -7.82
CA ARG A 53 -5.60 -9.88 -7.19
C ARG A 53 -6.84 -10.29 -7.96
N LYS A 54 -6.95 -11.55 -8.35
CA LYS A 54 -8.09 -12.09 -9.11
C LYS A 54 -8.41 -11.24 -10.35
N SER A 55 -7.36 -10.88 -11.10
CA SER A 55 -7.45 -10.03 -12.30
C SER A 55 -7.93 -8.60 -12.07
N GLN A 56 -8.05 -8.14 -10.83
CA GLN A 56 -8.37 -6.75 -10.49
C GLN A 56 -7.11 -6.01 -10.04
N VAL A 57 -6.93 -4.77 -10.48
CA VAL A 57 -5.90 -3.87 -9.94
C VAL A 57 -6.55 -3.01 -8.87
N VAL A 58 -5.97 -3.01 -7.66
CA VAL A 58 -6.46 -2.24 -6.52
C VAL A 58 -5.36 -1.30 -6.05
N VAL A 59 -5.71 -0.03 -5.84
CA VAL A 59 -4.80 1.02 -5.39
C VAL A 59 -5.07 1.31 -3.91
N PHE A 60 -3.99 1.44 -3.15
CA PHE A 60 -4.04 1.77 -1.74
C PHE A 60 -3.21 3.03 -1.44
N GLY A 61 -3.80 3.95 -0.70
CA GLY A 61 -3.09 5.03 -0.02
C GLY A 61 -2.65 4.59 1.37
N VAL A 62 -1.44 4.95 1.76
CA VAL A 62 -0.82 4.63 3.04
C VAL A 62 -0.36 5.92 3.70
N ASP A 63 -0.90 6.19 4.88
CA ASP A 63 -0.45 7.30 5.72
C ASP A 63 0.12 6.77 7.03
N VAL A 64 1.26 7.32 7.45
CA VAL A 64 2.03 6.77 8.57
C VAL A 64 2.57 7.88 9.46
N HIS A 65 2.13 7.86 10.71
CA HIS A 65 2.56 8.80 11.74
C HIS A 65 3.66 8.23 12.65
N ASP A 66 4.00 6.92 12.59
CA ASP A 66 5.09 6.31 13.38
C ASP A 66 5.96 5.28 12.61
N ARG A 67 7.25 5.22 12.99
CA ARG A 67 8.36 4.51 12.34
C ARG A 67 8.41 3.01 12.62
N SER A 68 7.81 2.54 13.70
CA SER A 68 8.15 1.23 14.26
C SER A 68 7.27 0.06 13.78
N PHE A 69 6.11 0.34 13.19
CA PHE A 69 5.07 -0.67 12.97
C PHE A 69 4.77 -0.91 11.48
N ILE A 70 4.64 -2.17 11.07
CA ILE A 70 4.05 -2.60 9.80
C ILE A 70 2.99 -3.64 10.16
N PRO A 71 1.71 -3.41 9.83
CA PRO A 71 0.67 -4.39 10.12
C PRO A 71 0.88 -5.66 9.30
N GLN A 72 0.57 -6.80 9.90
CA GLN A 72 0.33 -8.00 9.11
C GLN A 72 -0.93 -7.77 8.27
N LEU A 73 -0.82 -8.08 6.98
CA LEU A 73 -1.86 -7.85 6.00
C LEU A 73 -2.35 -9.18 5.43
N ASP A 74 -3.67 -9.32 5.43
CA ASP A 74 -4.37 -10.28 4.58
C ASP A 74 -4.78 -9.52 3.31
N ILE A 75 -4.21 -9.90 2.16
CA ILE A 75 -4.49 -9.25 0.87
C ILE A 75 -5.97 -9.35 0.51
N ASP A 76 -6.61 -10.50 0.77
CA ASP A 76 -8.00 -10.67 0.41
C ASP A 76 -8.87 -9.74 1.26
N ARG A 77 -8.53 -9.52 2.53
CA ARG A 77 -9.19 -8.51 3.37
C ARG A 77 -8.97 -7.10 2.85
N LEU A 78 -7.75 -6.74 2.45
CA LEU A 78 -7.45 -5.42 1.88
C LEU A 78 -8.24 -5.14 0.59
N CYS A 79 -8.26 -6.10 -0.33
CA CYS A 79 -8.98 -5.98 -1.59
C CYS A 79 -10.49 -5.78 -1.39
N ASN A 80 -11.04 -6.35 -0.31
CA ASN A 80 -12.44 -6.26 0.08
C ASN A 80 -12.79 -5.02 0.91
N LEU A 81 -11.84 -4.13 1.20
CA LEU A 81 -12.15 -2.87 1.88
C LEU A 81 -13.11 -2.02 1.04
N PRO A 82 -14.06 -1.30 1.67
CA PRO A 82 -14.83 -0.29 0.98
C PRO A 82 -13.91 0.85 0.54
N THR A 83 -14.10 1.34 -0.69
CA THR A 83 -13.34 2.50 -1.19
C THR A 83 -13.55 3.72 -0.29
N GLY A 84 -12.47 4.42 0.05
CA GLY A 84 -12.49 5.60 0.92
C GLY A 84 -12.63 5.32 2.42
N VAL A 85 -12.79 4.07 2.84
CA VAL A 85 -12.86 3.71 4.27
C VAL A 85 -11.47 3.28 4.76
N PRO A 86 -10.86 4.03 5.70
CA PRO A 86 -9.52 3.72 6.19
C PRO A 86 -9.54 2.50 7.11
N LEU A 87 -8.61 1.57 6.85
CA LEU A 87 -8.19 0.58 7.83
C LEU A 87 -7.06 1.19 8.67
N VAL A 88 -7.38 1.48 9.94
CA VAL A 88 -6.46 2.13 10.88
C VAL A 88 -5.85 1.10 11.82
N PHE A 89 -4.54 1.15 11.96
CA PHE A 89 -3.81 0.40 12.96
C PHE A 89 -3.16 1.35 13.97
N GLY A 90 -3.26 0.99 15.25
CA GLY A 90 -2.65 1.72 16.37
C GLY A 90 -3.57 2.77 17.01
N SER A 91 -2.97 3.80 17.60
CA SER A 91 -3.64 4.87 18.36
C SER A 91 -3.35 6.25 17.76
N ASN A 92 -3.91 7.32 18.32
CA ASN A 92 -3.69 8.68 17.80
C ASN A 92 -2.21 9.11 17.75
N ALA A 93 -1.34 8.53 18.58
CA ALA A 93 0.10 8.80 18.58
C ALA A 93 0.90 7.90 17.63
N VAL A 94 0.36 6.73 17.29
CA VAL A 94 0.99 5.70 16.45
C VAL A 94 -0.06 5.24 15.45
N LYS A 95 -0.15 5.94 14.33
CA LYS A 95 -1.22 5.75 13.36
C LYS A 95 -0.66 5.24 12.04
N PHE A 96 -1.20 4.11 11.57
CA PHE A 96 -0.94 3.56 10.24
C PHE A 96 -2.28 3.37 9.55
N GLU A 97 -2.52 4.09 8.46
CA GLU A 97 -3.78 4.05 7.73
C GLU A 97 -3.58 3.48 6.34
N ILE A 98 -4.48 2.59 5.94
CA ILE A 98 -4.57 2.09 4.57
C ILE A 98 -5.96 2.38 4.04
N VAL A 99 -6.04 3.10 2.94
CA VAL A 99 -7.30 3.42 2.23
C VAL A 99 -7.25 2.80 0.85
N LYS A 100 -8.28 2.02 0.49
CA LYS A 100 -8.55 1.69 -0.91
C LYS A 100 -9.05 2.94 -1.63
N VAL A 101 -8.36 3.33 -2.70
CA VAL A 101 -8.67 4.52 -3.51
C VAL A 101 -9.58 4.16 -4.68
#